data_AF-A0A849E1D3-F1
#
_entry.id   AF-A0A849E1D3-F1
#
_cell.length_a   1.000
_cell.length_b   1.000
_cell.length_c   1.000
_cell.angle_alpha   90.00
_cell.angle_beta   90.00
_cell.angle_gamma   90.00
#
_symmetry.space_group_name_H-M   'P 1'
#
loop_
_entity.id
_entity.type
_entity.pdbx_description
1 polymer ?
#
loop_
_entity_poly.entity_id
_entity_poly.type
_entity_poly.pdbx_seq_one_letter_code
_entity_poly.pdbx_strand_id
1 'polypeptide(L)'
;MFSSFLAACSAPAEPEKVAEETVISETSEASDKIFSLPYTMETLDNGLRVVIVKTDYPDLVSLQIPVQTGSRNEVEPGKSGFAHFFEHMMFKGTKNFPQADYSARLKNAGVDGNAYTSDDLTNYYISF
;
A
#
# COMPACT_ATOMS: atom_id res chain seq x y z
N MET A 1 75.90 34.41 -42.10
CA MET A 1 75.19 35.43 -42.90
C MET A 1 73.78 35.53 -42.32
N PHE A 2 73.48 36.62 -41.60
CA PHE A 2 72.47 37.65 -41.99
C PHE A 2 71.08 37.04 -42.22
N SER A 3 69.95 37.48 -41.67
CA SER A 3 69.53 38.74 -41.06
C SER A 3 68.09 38.50 -40.52
N SER A 4 67.74 39.00 -39.33
CA SER A 4 66.76 40.08 -39.10
C SER A 4 65.24 39.76 -39.11
N PHE A 5 64.67 39.76 -37.90
CA PHE A 5 63.52 40.52 -37.36
C PHE A 5 62.23 40.84 -38.18
N LEU A 6 61.10 40.44 -37.57
CA LEU A 6 59.80 41.11 -37.24
C LEU A 6 58.81 41.67 -38.31
N ALA A 7 57.54 41.24 -38.19
CA ALA A 7 56.26 42.01 -38.13
C ALA A 7 55.07 41.01 -38.36
N ALA A 8 54.16 40.73 -37.42
CA ALA A 8 53.00 41.47 -36.89
C ALA A 8 51.62 41.02 -37.48
N CYS A 9 50.69 40.72 -36.56
CA CYS A 9 49.22 40.74 -36.61
C CYS A 9 48.35 39.75 -37.44
N SER A 10 47.44 39.09 -36.68
CA SER A 10 45.99 38.92 -36.92
C SER A 10 45.42 37.56 -37.37
N ALA A 11 44.69 36.96 -36.40
CA ALA A 11 43.55 36.00 -36.41
C ALA A 11 43.64 34.65 -37.17
N PRO A 12 43.16 33.58 -36.51
CA PRO A 12 42.13 32.75 -37.15
C PRO A 12 40.95 32.39 -36.22
N ALA A 13 39.88 31.97 -36.88
CA ALA A 13 38.49 31.79 -36.44
C ALA A 13 38.23 30.61 -35.47
N GLU A 14 37.02 30.65 -34.89
CA GLU A 14 36.39 29.76 -33.90
C GLU A 14 36.53 28.25 -34.15
N PRO A 15 36.37 27.44 -33.07
CA PRO A 15 35.41 26.34 -33.18
C PRO A 15 34.44 26.19 -32.00
N GLU A 16 33.39 25.45 -32.33
CA GLU A 16 32.12 25.14 -31.67
C GLU A 16 32.12 24.72 -30.19
N LYS A 17 30.98 25.06 -29.58
CA LYS A 17 30.54 24.78 -28.21
C LYS A 17 30.12 23.31 -28.03
N VAL A 18 30.74 22.59 -27.09
CA VAL A 18 30.22 21.32 -26.54
C VAL A 18 29.81 21.56 -25.09
N ALA A 19 28.55 21.24 -24.80
CA ALA A 19 27.90 21.47 -23.52
C ALA A 19 28.34 20.46 -22.45
N GLU A 20 28.37 20.97 -21.23
CA GLU A 20 28.80 20.42 -19.96
C GLU A 20 27.91 19.25 -19.50
N GLU A 21 28.49 18.07 -19.31
CA GLU A 21 27.85 16.90 -18.70
C GLU A 21 27.98 17.03 -17.18
N THR A 22 26.96 17.59 -16.53
CA THR A 22 26.87 17.61 -15.07
C THR A 22 26.28 16.28 -14.61
N VAL A 23 27.14 15.47 -13.99
CA VAL A 23 26.79 14.26 -13.26
C VAL A 23 25.79 14.62 -12.16
N ILE A 24 24.53 14.22 -12.30
CA ILE A 24 23.55 14.30 -11.21
C ILE A 24 23.58 12.98 -10.46
N SER A 25 24.21 13.02 -9.28
CA SER A 25 24.16 12.00 -8.25
C SER A 25 22.72 11.86 -7.74
N GLU A 26 22.00 10.84 -8.19
CA GLU A 26 20.72 10.47 -7.56
C GLU A 26 20.99 9.66 -6.29
N THR A 27 21.03 10.36 -5.16
CA THR A 27 20.85 9.75 -3.84
C THR A 27 19.69 10.42 -3.09
N SER A 28 18.71 9.57 -2.78
CA SER A 28 17.75 9.60 -1.67
C SER A 28 16.71 10.74 -1.56
N GLU A 29 15.46 10.38 -1.89
CA GLU A 29 14.34 10.58 -0.96
C GLU A 29 13.51 9.29 -0.92
N ALA A 30 13.77 8.44 0.08
CA ALA A 30 12.82 7.39 0.43
C ALA A 30 11.60 8.08 1.04
N SER A 31 10.52 8.21 0.27
CA SER A 31 9.29 8.84 0.78
C SER A 31 8.74 8.01 1.93
N ASP A 32 8.51 8.64 3.09
CA ASP A 32 7.94 8.07 4.31
C ASP A 32 6.43 7.73 4.17
N LYS A 33 6.01 7.37 2.96
CA LYS A 33 4.62 7.07 2.61
C LYS A 33 4.38 5.57 2.78
N ILE A 34 3.38 5.23 3.58
CA ILE A 34 2.94 3.84 3.79
C ILE A 34 2.41 3.24 2.48
N PHE A 35 1.76 4.06 1.64
CA PHE A 35 1.27 3.67 0.32
C PHE A 35 1.75 4.64 -0.75
N SER A 36 2.01 4.13 -1.96
CA SER A 36 2.33 4.94 -3.14
C SER A 36 1.12 5.73 -3.67
N LEU A 37 -0.09 5.20 -3.45
CA LEU A 37 -1.37 5.80 -3.84
C LEU A 37 -1.84 6.85 -2.82
N PRO A 38 -2.68 7.82 -3.22
CA PRO A 38 -3.29 8.75 -2.29
C PRO A 38 -4.19 8.01 -1.29
N TYR A 39 -4.00 8.30 0.00
CA TYR A 39 -4.78 7.71 1.08
C TYR A 39 -5.18 8.74 2.13
N THR A 40 -6.32 8.48 2.77
CA THR A 40 -6.81 9.24 3.93
C THR A 40 -6.85 8.30 5.14
N MET A 41 -6.46 8.81 6.30
CA MET A 41 -6.55 8.09 7.57
C MET A 41 -7.47 8.84 8.52
N GLU A 42 -8.37 8.12 9.15
CA GLU A 42 -9.29 8.65 10.15
C GLU A 42 -9.34 7.69 11.34
N THR A 43 -9.49 8.23 12.55
CA THR A 43 -9.76 7.44 13.74
C THR A 43 -11.17 7.78 14.21
N LEU A 44 -12.04 6.77 14.23
CA LEU A 44 -13.42 6.91 14.69
C LEU A 44 -13.45 7.10 16.22
N ASP A 45 -14.58 7.61 16.73
CA ASP A 45 -14.78 7.85 18.17
C ASP A 45 -14.59 6.59 19.04
N ASN A 46 -14.82 5.41 18.47
CA ASN A 46 -14.62 4.11 19.13
C ASN A 46 -13.16 3.61 19.09
N GLY A 47 -12.23 4.41 18.53
CA GLY A 47 -10.81 4.08 18.40
C GLY A 47 -10.45 3.24 17.17
N LEU A 48 -11.43 2.88 16.32
CA LEU A 48 -11.13 2.15 15.08
C LEU A 48 -10.42 3.08 14.10
N ARG A 49 -9.25 2.64 13.63
CA ARG A 49 -8.48 3.34 12.59
C ARG A 49 -8.95 2.86 11.22
N VAL A 50 -9.36 3.79 10.38
CA VAL A 50 -9.81 3.55 9.02
C VAL A 50 -8.80 4.16 8.07
N VAL A 51 -8.34 3.36 7.10
CA VAL A 51 -7.46 3.81 6.03
C VAL A 51 -8.21 3.63 4.72
N ILE A 52 -8.39 4.71 3.98
CA ILE A 52 -9.07 4.72 2.69
C ILE A 52 -8.02 5.02 1.63
N VAL A 53 -7.76 4.05 0.76
CA VAL A 53 -6.85 4.20 -0.38
C VAL A 53 -7.70 4.37 -1.63
N LYS A 54 -7.57 5.51 -2.31
CA LYS A 54 -8.29 5.73 -3.57
C LYS A 54 -7.53 5.07 -4.72
N THR A 55 -8.23 4.24 -5.48
CA THR A 55 -7.73 3.60 -6.69
C THR A 55 -8.47 4.15 -7.92
N ASP A 56 -7.87 4.00 -9.10
CA ASP A 56 -8.46 4.41 -10.39
C ASP A 56 -9.22 3.26 -11.08
N TYR A 57 -9.49 2.16 -10.37
CA TYR A 57 -10.28 1.05 -10.88
C TYR A 57 -11.77 1.37 -10.76
N PRO A 58 -12.51 1.42 -11.89
CA PRO A 58 -13.94 1.67 -11.83
C PRO A 58 -14.66 0.47 -11.20
N ASP A 59 -15.68 0.77 -10.39
CA ASP A 59 -16.66 -0.19 -9.86
C ASP A 59 -16.08 -1.36 -9.04
N LEU A 60 -14.86 -1.23 -8.51
CA LEU A 60 -14.23 -2.25 -7.66
C LEU A 60 -13.88 -1.68 -6.29
N VAL A 61 -14.36 -2.33 -5.24
CA VAL A 61 -14.05 -2.00 -3.85
C VAL A 61 -13.50 -3.23 -3.14
N SER A 62 -12.39 -3.07 -2.42
CA SER A 62 -11.87 -4.09 -1.51
C SER A 62 -11.86 -3.54 -0.09
N LEU A 63 -12.41 -4.32 0.84
CA LEU A 63 -12.46 -4.02 2.26
C LEU A 63 -11.66 -5.08 3.01
N GLN A 64 -10.78 -4.63 3.91
CA GLN A 64 -10.05 -5.50 4.83
C GLN A 64 -10.23 -5.01 6.26
N ILE A 65 -10.50 -5.93 7.17
CA ILE A 65 -10.69 -5.68 8.59
C ILE A 65 -9.75 -6.60 9.37
N PRO A 66 -8.49 -6.18 9.58
CA PRO A 66 -7.56 -6.90 10.43
C PRO A 66 -7.89 -6.65 11.90
N VAL A 67 -8.20 -7.71 12.63
CA VAL A 67 -8.34 -7.70 14.08
C VAL A 67 -7.01 -8.16 14.68
N GLN A 68 -6.43 -7.35 15.56
CA GLN A 68 -5.11 -7.59 16.17
C GLN A 68 -5.16 -8.65 17.30
N THR A 69 -5.75 -9.79 17.00
CA THR A 69 -5.86 -10.97 17.85
C THR A 69 -5.78 -12.20 16.96
N GLY A 70 -4.88 -13.13 17.27
CA GLY A 70 -4.70 -14.39 16.55
C GLY A 70 -4.58 -15.59 17.49
N SER A 71 -4.06 -16.71 16.97
CA SER A 71 -3.89 -17.96 17.72
C SER A 71 -3.01 -17.80 18.97
N ARG A 72 -2.02 -16.89 18.93
CA ARG A 72 -1.09 -16.63 20.03
C ARG A 72 -1.79 -16.02 21.26
N ASN A 73 -2.94 -15.40 21.08
CA ASN A 73 -3.71 -14.79 22.16
C ASN A 73 -4.57 -15.80 22.94
N GLU A 74 -4.51 -17.08 22.59
CA GLU A 74 -5.18 -18.17 23.30
C GLU A 74 -4.42 -18.52 24.60
N VAL A 75 -4.75 -17.82 25.68
CA VAL A 75 -4.03 -17.93 26.98
C VAL A 75 -4.50 -19.08 27.87
N GLU A 76 -5.65 -19.67 27.57
CA GLU A 76 -6.27 -20.69 28.43
C GLU A 76 -5.66 -22.08 28.17
N PRO A 77 -5.11 -22.75 29.20
CA PRO A 77 -4.53 -24.08 29.03
C PRO A 77 -5.53 -25.11 28.51
N GLY A 78 -5.13 -25.86 27.47
CA GLY A 78 -5.99 -26.88 26.84
C GLY A 78 -7.09 -26.32 25.93
N LYS A 79 -7.09 -25.00 25.69
CA LYS A 79 -8.06 -24.31 24.85
C LYS A 79 -7.38 -23.68 23.64
N SER A 80 -7.21 -24.47 22.59
CA SER A 80 -6.54 -24.07 21.34
C SER A 80 -7.49 -24.04 20.14
N GLY A 81 -7.21 -23.19 19.16
CA GLY A 81 -7.96 -23.06 17.91
C GLY A 81 -9.22 -22.19 18.03
N PHE A 82 -9.39 -21.47 19.14
CA PHE A 82 -10.52 -20.59 19.37
C PHE A 82 -10.53 -19.38 18.44
N ALA A 83 -9.38 -18.78 18.15
CA ALA A 83 -9.30 -17.64 17.25
C ALA A 83 -9.84 -18.03 15.85
N HIS A 84 -9.36 -19.14 15.30
CA HIS A 84 -9.84 -19.68 14.03
C HIS A 84 -11.30 -20.16 14.13
N PHE A 85 -11.70 -20.77 15.24
CA PHE A 85 -13.10 -21.17 15.42
C PHE A 85 -14.04 -19.95 15.42
N PHE A 86 -13.69 -18.87 16.11
CA PHE A 86 -14.49 -17.64 16.13
C PHE A 86 -14.52 -16.95 14.77
N GLU A 87 -13.44 -17.04 13.98
CA GLU A 87 -13.43 -16.63 12.58
C GLU A 87 -14.57 -17.30 11.79
N HIS A 88 -14.69 -18.63 11.86
CA HIS A 88 -15.79 -19.36 11.21
C HIS A 88 -17.17 -18.98 11.74
N MET A 89 -17.27 -18.71 13.05
CA MET A 89 -18.53 -18.34 13.68
C MET A 89 -19.04 -16.97 13.25
N MET A 90 -18.15 -16.03 12.89
CA MET A 90 -18.55 -14.72 12.38
C MET A 90 -19.37 -14.81 11.07
N PHE A 91 -19.22 -15.89 10.30
CA PHE A 91 -20.01 -16.14 9.09
C PHE A 91 -21.37 -16.79 9.35
N LYS A 92 -21.70 -17.13 10.61
CA LYS A 92 -22.97 -17.76 10.99
C LYS A 92 -24.09 -16.75 11.30
N GLY A 93 -23.88 -15.50 10.92
CA GLY A 93 -24.86 -14.43 11.09
C GLY A 93 -24.78 -13.76 12.46
N THR A 94 -25.54 -12.68 12.59
CA THR A 94 -25.63 -11.84 13.78
C THR A 94 -27.10 -11.68 14.17
N LYS A 95 -27.36 -11.04 15.32
CA LYS A 95 -28.73 -10.70 15.75
C LYS A 95 -29.49 -9.87 14.71
N ASN A 96 -28.81 -9.00 13.97
CA ASN A 96 -29.41 -8.11 12.97
C ASN A 96 -29.45 -8.73 11.56
N PHE A 97 -28.54 -9.66 11.28
CA PHE A 97 -28.42 -10.32 9.98
C PHE A 97 -28.29 -11.83 10.18
N PRO A 98 -29.40 -12.57 10.17
CA PRO A 98 -29.37 -14.04 10.23
C PRO A 98 -28.51 -14.62 9.10
N GLN A 99 -27.97 -15.83 9.32
CA GLN A 99 -27.03 -16.46 8.39
C GLN A 99 -27.54 -16.50 6.94
N ALA A 100 -28.80 -16.89 6.74
CA ALA A 100 -29.40 -17.00 5.41
C ALA A 100 -29.45 -15.64 4.70
N ASP A 101 -29.83 -14.58 5.42
CA ASP A 101 -29.92 -13.22 4.88
C ASP A 101 -28.52 -12.65 4.58
N TYR A 102 -27.56 -12.89 5.47
CA TYR A 102 -26.16 -12.51 5.26
C TYR A 102 -25.60 -13.14 3.99
N SER A 103 -25.70 -14.46 3.85
CA SER A 103 -25.20 -15.19 2.68
C SER A 103 -25.92 -14.77 1.39
N ALA A 104 -27.23 -14.56 1.44
CA ALA A 104 -27.99 -14.12 0.26
C ALA A 104 -27.57 -12.71 -0.21
N ARG A 105 -27.34 -11.78 0.72
CA ARG A 105 -26.90 -10.41 0.40
C ARG A 105 -25.53 -10.39 -0.26
N LEU A 106 -24.55 -11.10 0.30
CA LEU A 106 -23.20 -11.16 -0.27
C LEU A 106 -23.22 -11.80 -1.66
N LYS A 107 -23.97 -12.91 -1.82
CA LYS A 107 -24.13 -13.57 -3.12
C LYS A 107 -24.76 -12.65 -4.17
N ASN A 108 -25.83 -11.94 -3.82
CA ASN A 108 -26.52 -11.04 -4.74
C ASN A 108 -25.68 -9.81 -5.10
N ALA A 109 -24.77 -9.40 -4.23
CA ALA A 109 -23.82 -8.32 -4.48
C ALA A 109 -22.58 -8.76 -5.27
N GLY A 110 -22.44 -10.05 -5.60
CA GLY A 110 -21.27 -10.55 -6.33
C GLY A 110 -19.97 -10.56 -5.50
N VAL A 111 -20.08 -10.53 -4.17
CA VAL A 111 -18.93 -10.44 -3.27
C VAL A 111 -18.10 -11.72 -3.34
N ASP A 112 -16.81 -11.55 -3.60
CA ASP A 112 -15.78 -12.55 -3.29
C ASP A 112 -15.14 -12.20 -1.95
N GLY A 113 -15.19 -13.12 -0.98
CA GLY A 113 -14.85 -12.81 0.40
C GLY A 113 -14.43 -14.03 1.19
N ASN A 114 -13.51 -13.81 2.13
CA ASN A 114 -12.97 -14.87 2.98
C ASN A 114 -12.39 -14.27 4.27
N ALA A 115 -11.81 -15.12 5.10
CA ALA A 115 -11.01 -14.73 6.25
C ALA A 115 -9.81 -15.65 6.43
N TYR A 116 -8.88 -15.23 7.27
CA TYR A 116 -7.83 -16.11 7.78
C TYR A 116 -7.40 -15.68 9.17
N THR A 117 -6.97 -16.67 9.95
CA THR A 117 -6.38 -16.48 11.27
C THR A 117 -4.93 -16.88 11.24
N SER A 118 -4.08 -15.97 11.71
CA SER A 118 -2.65 -16.17 11.93
C SER A 118 -2.35 -16.18 13.42
N ASP A 119 -1.07 -16.22 13.79
CA ASP A 119 -0.67 -16.13 15.18
C ASP A 119 -0.97 -14.76 15.79
N ASP A 120 -0.84 -13.68 15.02
CA ASP A 120 -0.93 -12.30 15.53
C ASP A 120 -2.23 -11.58 15.16
N LEU A 121 -2.95 -12.04 14.14
CA LEU A 121 -4.19 -11.39 13.67
C LEU A 121 -5.18 -12.36 13.03
N THR A 122 -6.45 -11.95 13.03
CA THR A 122 -7.52 -12.51 12.20
C THR A 122 -8.00 -11.43 11.24
N ASN A 123 -7.93 -11.69 9.94
CA ASN A 123 -8.34 -10.73 8.91
C ASN A 123 -9.61 -11.21 8.20
N TYR A 124 -10.58 -10.32 8.06
CA TYR A 124 -11.77 -10.53 7.24
C TYR A 124 -11.68 -9.62 6.03
N TYR A 125 -11.89 -10.16 4.84
CA TYR A 125 -11.80 -9.37 3.62
C TYR A 125 -12.89 -9.73 2.62
N ILE A 126 -13.33 -8.72 1.89
CA ILE A 126 -14.30 -8.84 0.82
C ILE A 126 -13.90 -7.93 -0.34
N SER A 127 -14.20 -8.36 -1.56
CA SER A 127 -14.07 -7.56 -2.78
C SER A 127 -15.35 -7.70 -3.60
N PHE A 128 -15.84 -6.59 -4.14
CA PHE A 128 -17.07 -6.53 -4.93
C PHE A 128 -17.07 -5.30 -5.86
#